data_AF-A0A1G0DGJ7-F1
#
_entry.id   AF-A0A1G0DGJ7-F1
#
_cell.length_a   1.000
_cell.length_b   1.000
_cell.length_c   1.000
_cell.angle_alpha   90.00
_cell.angle_beta   90.00
_cell.angle_gamma   90.00
#
_symmetry.space_group_name_H-M   'P 1'
#
loop_
_entity.id
_entity.type
_entity.pdbx_description
1 polymer ?
#
loop_
_entity_poly.entity_id
_entity_poly.type
_entity_poly.pdbx_seq_one_letter_code
_entity_poly.pdbx_strand_id
1 'polypeptide(L)'
;MPGGQIKLPRLDYAVEVQGHAARRINATMQRLWALVSWTNFRRKQRRKNGKLHPAHAVDLREKVIFLLRDNLRHRRDIEHAYLAAIGGAQHEIIIANAYFLPGQRLRRALLDAVQRGVHVVLLLQGRVEYRLQHYATLALYDELLGAGVEINEYHASYLHAKVAVVDGYWATVGSSNIDPFSLWLGREANLVVRDGGFAESLRASLLHEISNAARPVEYSAWRVQSLWKRLLLRTSYFIARLLTGVIGYARGGDDV
;
A
#
# COMPACT_ATOMS: atom_id res chain seq x y z
N MET A 1 9.73 -24.62 4.64
CA MET A 1 10.32 -23.35 4.19
C MET A 1 9.61 -22.93 2.91
N PRO A 2 8.83 -21.84 2.86
CA PRO A 2 8.29 -21.34 1.61
C PRO A 2 9.40 -20.60 0.86
N GLY A 3 10.17 -21.34 0.07
CA GLY A 3 11.31 -20.84 -0.71
C GLY A 3 11.42 -21.59 -2.02
N GLY A 4 10.31 -21.72 -2.75
CA GLY A 4 10.32 -22.30 -4.09
C GLY A 4 11.25 -21.50 -5.00
N GLN A 5 11.94 -22.17 -5.93
CA GLN A 5 12.83 -21.54 -6.91
C GLN A 5 12.13 -20.37 -7.62
N ILE A 6 12.65 -19.16 -7.40
CA ILE A 6 12.20 -17.94 -8.06
C ILE A 6 12.75 -17.99 -9.49
N LYS A 7 11.93 -18.42 -10.45
CA LYS A 7 12.30 -18.48 -11.88
C LYS A 7 12.40 -17.10 -12.54
N LEU A 8 11.73 -16.09 -11.98
CA LEU A 8 11.67 -14.72 -12.48
C LEU A 8 11.68 -13.73 -11.31
N PRO A 9 12.35 -12.56 -11.42
CA PRO A 9 12.48 -11.59 -10.33
C PRO A 9 11.11 -11.08 -9.87
N ARG A 10 11.04 -10.65 -8.61
CA ARG A 10 9.82 -10.02 -8.06
C ARG A 10 9.59 -8.69 -8.76
N LEU A 11 8.34 -8.40 -9.13
CA LEU A 11 7.96 -7.11 -9.67
C LEU A 11 7.82 -6.12 -8.51
N ASP A 12 8.70 -5.12 -8.45
CA ASP A 12 8.71 -4.09 -7.41
C ASP A 12 9.14 -2.74 -8.01
N TYR A 13 8.83 -1.67 -7.30
CA TYR A 13 9.11 -0.31 -7.71
C TYR A 13 9.95 0.40 -6.67
N ALA A 14 10.99 1.09 -7.15
CA ALA A 14 11.86 1.93 -6.35
C ALA A 14 12.05 3.28 -7.04
N VAL A 15 12.42 4.29 -6.26
CA VAL A 15 12.65 5.65 -6.76
C VAL A 15 14.01 6.14 -6.31
N GLU A 16 14.70 6.85 -7.21
CA GLU A 16 15.83 7.69 -6.83
C GLU A 16 15.30 9.07 -6.44
N VAL A 17 15.80 9.62 -5.33
CA VAL A 17 15.38 10.93 -4.83
C VAL A 17 16.60 11.81 -4.62
N GLN A 18 16.53 13.04 -5.14
CA GLN A 18 17.55 14.06 -4.96
C GLN A 18 16.94 15.34 -4.34
N GLY A 19 17.79 16.23 -3.83
CA GLY A 19 17.36 17.54 -3.32
C GLY A 19 16.75 17.54 -1.91
N HIS A 20 15.67 18.32 -1.71
CA HIS A 20 15.10 18.55 -0.37
C HIS A 20 14.53 17.28 0.26
N ALA A 21 13.76 16.50 -0.51
CA ALA A 21 13.19 15.23 -0.06
C ALA A 21 14.28 14.24 0.40
N ALA A 22 15.39 14.13 -0.33
CA ALA A 22 16.52 13.28 0.05
C ALA A 22 17.14 13.68 1.40
N ARG A 23 17.28 15.00 1.66
CA ARG A 23 17.74 15.50 2.97
C ARG A 23 16.78 15.17 4.10
N ARG A 24 15.46 15.25 3.86
CA ARG A 24 14.42 14.86 4.84
C ARG A 24 14.47 13.37 5.15
N ILE A 25 14.62 12.52 4.13
CA ILE A 25 14.79 11.07 4.30
C ILE A 25 16.04 10.78 5.13
N ASN A 26 17.19 11.40 4.79
CA ASN A 26 18.44 11.20 5.50
C ASN A 26 18.32 11.61 6.98
N ALA A 27 17.77 12.78 7.28
CA ALA A 27 17.55 13.25 8.65
C ALA A 27 16.63 12.31 9.46
N THR A 28 15.59 11.77 8.81
CA THR A 28 14.70 10.78 9.43
C THR A 28 15.44 9.50 9.76
N MET A 29 16.23 8.97 8.83
CA MET A 29 16.99 7.74 9.03
C MET A 29 18.07 7.90 10.11
N GLN A 30 18.74 9.06 10.18
CA GLN A 30 19.69 9.35 11.25
C GLN A 30 19.03 9.35 12.63
N ARG A 31 17.82 9.94 12.76
CA ARG A 31 17.06 9.90 14.03
C ARG A 31 16.64 8.49 14.40
N LEU A 32 16.11 7.75 13.44
CA LEU A 32 15.72 6.36 13.64
C LEU A 32 16.92 5.53 14.12
N TRP A 33 18.06 5.68 13.46
CA TRP A 33 19.31 5.03 13.85
C TRP A 33 19.75 5.42 15.27
N ALA A 34 19.68 6.70 15.63
CA ALA A 34 20.05 7.16 16.97
C ALA A 34 19.14 6.54 18.06
N LEU A 35 17.84 6.45 17.79
CA LEU A 35 16.89 5.82 18.71
C LEU A 35 17.19 4.33 18.89
N VAL A 36 17.35 3.58 17.79
CA VAL A 36 17.58 2.13 17.82
C VAL A 36 18.96 1.78 18.38
N SER A 37 19.99 2.55 18.06
CA SER A 37 21.35 2.31 18.57
C SER A 37 21.46 2.55 20.07
N TRP A 38 20.73 3.54 20.61
CA TRP A 38 20.65 3.76 22.04
C TRP A 38 19.96 2.60 22.77
N THR A 39 18.85 2.09 22.25
CA THR A 39 18.10 0.98 22.88
C THR A 39 18.84 -0.35 22.81
N ASN A 40 19.47 -0.66 21.68
CA ASN A 40 20.01 -2.00 21.45
C ASN A 40 21.48 -2.16 21.86
N PHE A 41 22.29 -1.11 21.80
CA PHE A 41 23.74 -1.24 21.96
C PHE A 41 24.30 -0.55 23.20
N ARG A 42 23.50 0.23 23.95
CA ARG A 42 23.96 1.11 25.07
C ARG A 42 25.23 1.92 24.75
N ARG A 43 25.61 2.03 23.47
CA ARG A 43 26.81 2.72 23.00
C ARG A 43 26.41 4.15 22.71
N LYS A 44 26.96 5.08 23.49
CA LYS A 44 26.97 6.52 23.19
C LYS A 44 27.76 6.71 21.89
N GLN A 45 27.12 6.60 20.73
CA GLN A 45 27.79 6.89 19.47
C GLN A 45 28.20 8.38 19.51
N ARG A 46 29.50 8.68 19.39
CA ARG A 46 30.03 10.05 19.35
C ARG A 46 29.32 10.79 18.23
N ARG A 47 28.42 11.71 18.60
CA ARG A 47 27.78 12.66 17.70
C ARG A 47 28.87 13.42 16.94
N LYS A 48 28.99 13.22 15.62
CA LYS A 48 29.44 14.33 14.78
C LYS A 48 28.28 15.32 14.77
N ASN A 49 28.51 16.51 15.32
CA ASN A 49 27.53 17.59 15.47
C ASN A 49 27.03 18.06 14.09
N GLY A 50 26.12 17.31 13.48
CA GLY A 50 25.15 17.87 12.54
C GLY A 50 23.95 18.31 13.37
N LYS A 51 23.56 19.59 13.29
CA LYS A 51 22.29 20.06 13.86
C LYS A 51 21.18 19.20 13.23
N LEU A 52 20.52 18.36 14.04
CA LEU A 52 19.35 17.60 13.59
C LEU A 52 18.22 18.60 13.32
N HIS A 53 18.09 19.05 12.08
CA HIS A 53 17.02 19.95 11.66
C HIS A 53 15.67 19.33 12.02
N PRO A 54 14.75 20.04 12.72
CA PRO A 54 13.45 19.51 13.13
C PRO A 54 12.75 18.81 11.97
N ALA A 55 11.95 17.76 12.26
CA ALA A 55 11.04 17.22 11.26
C ALA A 55 10.11 18.37 10.87
N HIS A 56 10.40 19.06 9.78
CA HIS A 56 9.53 20.11 9.29
C HIS A 56 8.17 19.49 9.01
N ALA A 57 7.12 20.21 9.40
CA ALA A 57 5.75 19.88 9.03
C ALA A 57 5.70 19.57 7.53
N VAL A 58 4.93 18.55 7.15
CA VAL A 58 4.76 18.19 5.75
C VAL A 58 4.13 19.40 5.05
N ASP A 59 4.91 20.09 4.22
CA ASP A 59 4.35 21.11 3.34
C ASP A 59 3.66 20.40 2.18
N LEU A 60 2.33 20.44 2.20
CA LEU A 60 1.48 19.84 1.18
C LEU A 60 1.57 20.55 -0.18
N ARG A 61 2.31 21.67 -0.28
CA ARG A 61 2.63 22.35 -1.55
C ARG A 61 3.88 21.77 -2.22
N GLU A 62 4.66 20.94 -1.52
CA GLU A 62 5.82 20.30 -2.13
C GLU A 62 5.38 19.31 -3.22
N LYS A 63 6.14 19.32 -4.32
CA LYS A 63 5.99 18.37 -5.42
C LYS A 63 6.29 16.93 -5.01
N VAL A 64 7.21 16.74 -4.06
CA VAL A 64 7.63 15.45 -3.54
C VAL A 64 7.48 15.46 -2.02
N ILE A 65 6.57 14.64 -1.52
CA ILE A 65 6.18 14.57 -0.12
C ILE A 65 6.64 13.23 0.45
N PHE A 66 7.51 13.29 1.46
CA PHE A 66 7.92 12.11 2.20
C PHE A 66 6.97 11.86 3.37
N LEU A 67 6.20 10.79 3.29
CA LEU A 67 5.26 10.35 4.32
C LEU A 67 5.87 9.19 5.11
N LEU A 68 5.80 9.32 6.42
CA LEU A 68 6.19 8.26 7.35
C LEU A 68 4.93 7.72 8.00
N ARG A 69 4.96 6.43 8.28
CA ARG A 69 3.99 5.81 9.16
C ARG A 69 4.73 5.17 10.32
N ASP A 70 4.41 5.63 11.52
CA ASP A 70 4.90 5.07 12.76
C ASP A 70 3.76 4.60 13.66
N ASN A 71 4.08 3.83 14.69
CA ASN A 71 3.10 3.28 15.62
C ASN A 71 2.60 4.32 16.64
N LEU A 72 2.87 5.62 16.49
CA LEU A 72 2.55 6.62 17.52
C LEU A 72 1.82 7.84 16.94
N ARG A 73 2.52 8.71 16.21
CA ARG A 73 2.00 10.03 15.80
C ARG A 73 1.52 10.09 14.35
N HIS A 74 2.03 9.21 13.48
CA HIS A 74 1.80 9.27 12.03
C HIS A 74 1.11 8.01 11.49
N ARG A 75 0.27 7.36 12.33
CA ARG A 75 -0.34 6.06 12.01
C ARG A 75 -1.19 6.06 10.72
N ARG A 76 -1.76 7.21 10.35
CA ARG A 76 -2.75 7.34 9.27
C ARG A 76 -2.31 8.26 8.12
N ASP A 77 -1.09 8.79 8.13
CA ASP A 77 -0.67 9.80 7.14
C ASP A 77 -0.71 9.25 5.71
N ILE A 78 -0.25 8.01 5.53
CA ILE A 78 -0.31 7.32 4.24
C ILE A 78 -1.77 7.05 3.84
N GLU A 79 -2.61 6.57 4.76
CA GLU A 79 -4.04 6.34 4.49
C GLU A 79 -4.77 7.64 4.12
N HIS A 80 -4.52 8.73 4.84
CA HIS A 80 -5.09 10.04 4.55
C HIS A 80 -4.65 10.56 3.18
N ALA A 81 -3.39 10.34 2.78
CA ALA A 81 -2.92 10.71 1.45
C ALA A 81 -3.65 9.93 0.33
N TYR A 82 -3.85 8.63 0.52
CA TYR A 82 -4.69 7.82 -0.40
C TYR A 82 -6.13 8.32 -0.43
N LEU A 83 -6.77 8.54 0.72
CA LEU A 83 -8.15 9.02 0.80
C LEU A 83 -8.33 10.39 0.13
N ALA A 84 -7.39 11.30 0.33
CA ALA A 84 -7.41 12.61 -0.31
C ALA A 84 -7.25 12.51 -1.84
N ALA A 85 -6.34 11.66 -2.32
CA ALA A 85 -6.13 11.45 -3.75
C ALA A 85 -7.37 10.78 -4.40
N ILE A 86 -7.89 9.71 -3.82
CA ILE A 86 -9.08 9.00 -4.31
C ILE A 86 -10.33 9.87 -4.24
N GLY A 87 -10.48 10.68 -3.19
CA GLY A 87 -11.58 11.62 -3.05
C GLY A 87 -11.56 12.73 -4.11
N GLY A 88 -10.37 13.15 -4.55
CA GLY A 88 -10.18 14.13 -5.61
C GLY A 88 -10.15 13.56 -7.04
N ALA A 89 -10.16 12.24 -7.20
CA ALA A 89 -10.01 11.60 -8.50
C ALA A 89 -11.18 11.90 -9.45
N GLN A 90 -10.86 12.18 -10.72
CA GLN A 90 -11.80 12.56 -11.78
C GLN A 90 -11.86 11.56 -12.94
N HIS A 91 -10.79 10.83 -13.23
CA HIS A 91 -10.67 10.02 -14.45
C HIS A 91 -10.24 8.60 -14.17
N GLU A 92 -9.13 8.41 -13.45
CA GLU A 92 -8.50 7.09 -13.32
C GLU A 92 -7.77 6.93 -11.97
N ILE A 93 -7.89 5.75 -11.38
CA ILE A 93 -7.10 5.32 -10.23
C ILE A 93 -6.50 3.95 -10.58
N ILE A 94 -5.18 3.85 -10.58
CA ILE A 94 -4.46 2.57 -10.72
C ILE A 94 -3.71 2.29 -9.41
N ILE A 95 -3.98 1.17 -8.77
CA ILE A 95 -3.28 0.74 -7.55
C ILE A 95 -2.65 -0.62 -7.80
N ALA A 96 -1.34 -0.73 -7.63
CA ALA A 96 -0.64 -2.00 -7.58
C ALA A 96 -0.18 -2.30 -6.17
N ASN A 97 -0.72 -3.38 -5.59
CA ASN A 97 -0.40 -3.76 -4.22
C ASN A 97 -0.28 -5.28 -4.07
N ALA A 98 0.84 -5.70 -3.48
CA ALA A 98 1.09 -7.10 -3.14
C ALA A 98 0.03 -7.68 -2.18
N TYR A 99 -0.43 -6.85 -1.24
CA TYR A 99 -1.40 -7.24 -0.22
C TYR A 99 -2.47 -6.15 -0.09
N PHE A 100 -3.68 -6.47 -0.56
CA PHE A 100 -4.79 -5.53 -0.61
C PHE A 100 -5.94 -5.98 0.29
N LEU A 101 -5.91 -5.49 1.52
CA LEU A 101 -6.95 -5.68 2.53
C LEU A 101 -7.35 -4.33 3.14
N PRO A 102 -7.86 -3.37 2.33
CA PRO A 102 -8.09 -2.00 2.77
C PRO A 102 -9.01 -1.90 3.99
N GLY A 103 -8.81 -0.88 4.81
CA GLY A 103 -9.79 -0.48 5.83
C GLY A 103 -11.12 -0.04 5.22
N GLN A 104 -12.15 0.09 6.05
CA GLN A 104 -13.50 0.44 5.59
C GLN A 104 -13.56 1.80 4.88
N ARG A 105 -12.78 2.78 5.35
CA ARG A 105 -12.72 4.13 4.75
C ARG A 105 -12.19 4.09 3.33
N LEU A 106 -11.03 3.44 3.15
CA LEU A 106 -10.40 3.34 1.84
C LEU A 106 -11.24 2.52 0.85
N ARG A 107 -11.87 1.44 1.33
CA ARG A 107 -12.78 0.64 0.52
C ARG A 107 -13.96 1.48 0.02
N ARG A 108 -14.66 2.20 0.91
CA ARG A 108 -15.75 3.09 0.53
C ARG A 108 -15.30 4.16 -0.46
N ALA A 109 -14.16 4.80 -0.21
CA ALA A 109 -13.62 5.82 -1.12
C ALA A 109 -13.42 5.30 -2.55
N LEU A 110 -12.95 4.05 -2.72
CA LEU A 110 -12.83 3.43 -4.04
C LEU A 110 -14.19 3.16 -4.68
N LEU A 111 -15.16 2.64 -3.93
CA LEU A 111 -16.52 2.43 -4.44
C LEU A 111 -17.18 3.75 -4.84
N ASP A 112 -17.03 4.79 -4.03
CA ASP A 112 -17.53 6.13 -4.30
C ASP A 112 -16.85 6.72 -5.55
N ALA A 113 -15.56 6.44 -5.78
CA ALA A 113 -14.87 6.86 -6.99
C ALA A 113 -15.48 6.21 -8.24
N VAL A 114 -15.73 4.89 -8.21
CA VAL A 114 -16.41 4.20 -9.32
C VAL A 114 -17.81 4.78 -9.55
N GLN A 115 -18.57 5.07 -8.49
CA GLN A 115 -19.89 5.70 -8.62
C GLN A 115 -19.84 7.09 -9.26
N ARG A 116 -18.74 7.83 -9.10
CA ARG A 116 -18.50 9.11 -9.81
C ARG A 116 -18.08 8.93 -11.27
N GLY A 117 -17.92 7.70 -11.74
CA GLY A 117 -17.47 7.39 -13.10
C GLY A 117 -15.95 7.32 -13.26
N VAL A 118 -15.18 7.32 -12.16
CA VAL A 118 -13.72 7.14 -12.20
C VAL A 118 -13.40 5.69 -12.52
N HIS A 119 -12.50 5.45 -13.48
CA HIS A 119 -12.02 4.10 -13.79
C HIS A 119 -11.02 3.65 -12.73
N VAL A 120 -11.38 2.61 -11.96
CA VAL A 120 -10.55 2.10 -10.86
C VAL A 120 -9.98 0.74 -11.25
N VAL A 121 -8.65 0.65 -11.32
CA VAL A 121 -7.89 -0.54 -11.69
C VAL A 121 -7.01 -0.98 -10.52
N LEU A 122 -7.14 -2.25 -10.13
CA LEU A 122 -6.30 -2.89 -9.11
C LEU A 122 -5.41 -3.95 -9.77
N LEU A 123 -4.10 -3.79 -9.65
CA LEU A 123 -3.13 -4.84 -9.96
C LEU A 123 -2.71 -5.55 -8.67
N LEU A 124 -3.19 -6.77 -8.50
CA LEU A 124 -3.04 -7.56 -7.28
C LEU A 124 -2.17 -8.79 -7.48
N GLN A 125 -1.69 -9.35 -6.38
CA GLN A 125 -0.85 -10.54 -6.40
C GLN A 125 -1.68 -11.80 -6.74
N GLY A 126 -1.39 -12.43 -7.88
CA GLY A 126 -2.06 -13.65 -8.33
C GLY A 126 -1.51 -14.94 -7.71
N ARG A 127 -0.25 -14.95 -7.23
CA ARG A 127 0.35 -16.14 -6.60
C ARG A 127 0.20 -16.15 -5.08
N VAL A 128 -0.16 -17.31 -4.54
CA VAL A 128 -0.33 -17.51 -3.10
C VAL A 128 1.04 -17.57 -2.39
N GLU A 129 1.43 -16.48 -1.71
CA GLU A 129 2.59 -16.48 -0.78
C GLU A 129 2.13 -16.85 0.63
N TYR A 130 1.12 -16.14 1.15
CA TYR A 130 0.48 -16.44 2.44
C TYR A 130 -1.01 -16.73 2.26
N ARG A 131 -1.42 -17.95 2.63
CA ARG A 131 -2.78 -18.46 2.38
C ARG A 131 -3.86 -17.59 3.03
N LEU A 132 -3.69 -17.22 4.30
CA LEU A 132 -4.70 -16.44 5.03
C LEU A 132 -4.93 -15.07 4.38
N GLN A 133 -3.86 -14.32 4.11
CA GLN A 133 -3.91 -13.01 3.46
C GLN A 133 -4.52 -13.14 2.05
N HIS A 134 -4.06 -14.11 1.27
CA HIS A 134 -4.59 -14.33 -0.08
C HIS A 134 -6.11 -14.58 -0.06
N TYR A 135 -6.61 -15.51 0.74
CA TYR A 135 -8.04 -15.78 0.82
C TYR A 135 -8.85 -14.64 1.45
N ALA A 136 -8.26 -13.87 2.37
CA ALA A 136 -8.90 -12.67 2.92
C ALA A 136 -9.06 -11.57 1.86
N THR A 137 -8.05 -11.35 1.01
CA THR A 137 -8.13 -10.42 -0.13
C THR A 137 -9.20 -10.84 -1.12
N LEU A 138 -9.23 -12.12 -1.50
CA LEU A 138 -10.24 -12.67 -2.40
C LEU A 138 -11.68 -12.48 -1.87
N ALA A 139 -11.89 -12.42 -0.55
CA ALA A 139 -13.21 -12.16 0.01
C ALA A 139 -13.77 -10.77 -0.38
N LEU A 140 -12.91 -9.82 -0.73
CA LEU A 140 -13.29 -8.47 -1.15
C LEU A 140 -13.66 -8.37 -2.64
N TYR A 141 -13.26 -9.35 -3.46
CA TYR A 141 -13.44 -9.29 -4.91
C TYR A 141 -14.91 -9.20 -5.31
N ASP A 142 -15.81 -9.89 -4.61
CA ASP A 142 -17.25 -9.89 -4.94
C ASP A 142 -17.86 -8.48 -4.83
N GLU A 143 -17.48 -7.72 -3.79
CA GLU A 143 -17.92 -6.34 -3.56
C GLU A 143 -17.28 -5.37 -4.56
N LEU A 144 -15.97 -5.49 -4.78
CA LEU A 144 -15.21 -4.59 -5.65
C LEU A 144 -15.61 -4.75 -7.13
N LEU A 145 -15.61 -6.00 -7.62
CA LEU A 145 -16.01 -6.30 -9.00
C LEU A 145 -17.48 -5.97 -9.24
N GLY A 146 -18.35 -6.26 -8.26
CA GLY A 146 -19.78 -5.94 -8.34
C GLY A 146 -20.06 -4.44 -8.40
N ALA A 147 -19.16 -3.62 -7.87
CA ALA A 147 -19.25 -2.16 -7.96
C ALA A 147 -18.63 -1.57 -9.23
N GLY A 148 -17.90 -2.36 -10.03
CA GLY A 148 -17.25 -1.91 -11.27
C GLY A 148 -15.74 -1.63 -11.15
N VAL A 149 -15.09 -2.04 -10.05
CA VAL A 149 -13.63 -2.00 -9.97
C VAL A 149 -13.03 -3.07 -10.87
N GLU A 150 -12.07 -2.71 -11.72
CA GLU A 150 -11.30 -3.64 -12.52
C GLU A 150 -10.20 -4.28 -11.67
N ILE A 151 -10.14 -5.61 -11.63
CA ILE A 151 -9.11 -6.34 -10.90
C ILE A 151 -8.31 -7.19 -11.87
N ASN A 152 -6.99 -7.00 -11.85
CA ASN A 152 -6.01 -7.74 -12.62
C ASN A 152 -5.05 -8.46 -11.67
N GLU A 153 -4.86 -9.76 -11.84
CA GLU A 153 -3.93 -10.55 -11.03
C GLU A 153 -2.60 -10.77 -11.76
N TYR A 154 -1.50 -10.37 -11.14
CA TYR A 154 -0.15 -10.60 -11.67
C TYR A 154 0.31 -12.04 -11.41
N HIS A 155 0.67 -12.76 -12.48
CA HIS A 155 1.02 -14.20 -12.41
C HIS A 155 2.44 -14.54 -12.88
N ALA A 156 3.14 -13.60 -13.55
CA ALA A 156 4.48 -13.85 -14.09
C ALA A 156 5.51 -14.16 -12.99
N SER A 157 5.48 -13.42 -11.88
CA SER A 157 6.31 -13.68 -10.70
C SER A 157 5.57 -13.30 -9.40
N TYR A 158 6.27 -12.93 -8.34
CA TYR A 158 5.64 -12.33 -7.15
C TYR A 158 5.58 -10.81 -7.32
N LEU A 159 4.39 -10.24 -7.20
CA LEU A 159 4.16 -8.81 -7.07
C LEU A 159 4.56 -8.37 -5.67
N HIS A 160 5.47 -7.41 -5.59
CA HIS A 160 5.89 -6.74 -4.37
C HIS A 160 5.69 -5.23 -4.46
N ALA A 161 4.90 -4.73 -5.41
CA ALA A 161 4.60 -3.32 -5.54
C ALA A 161 3.71 -2.79 -4.40
N LYS A 162 3.91 -1.51 -4.03
CA LYS A 162 3.01 -0.70 -3.18
C LYS A 162 2.94 0.70 -3.77
N VAL A 163 2.38 0.76 -4.96
CA VAL A 163 2.35 1.98 -5.76
C VAL A 163 0.93 2.29 -6.20
N ALA A 164 0.66 3.56 -6.45
CA ALA A 164 -0.58 3.97 -7.06
C ALA A 164 -0.40 5.24 -7.89
N VAL A 165 -1.26 5.41 -8.88
CA VAL A 165 -1.40 6.60 -9.70
C VAL A 165 -2.86 7.04 -9.68
N VAL A 166 -3.09 8.35 -9.60
CA VAL A 166 -4.41 8.97 -9.71
C VAL A 166 -4.34 10.09 -10.74
N ASP A 167 -5.23 10.02 -11.73
CA ASP A 167 -5.42 11.00 -12.82
C ASP A 167 -4.13 11.40 -13.56
N GLY A 168 -3.17 10.48 -13.66
CA GLY A 168 -1.88 10.73 -14.32
C GLY A 168 -1.07 11.89 -13.71
N TYR A 169 -1.37 12.33 -12.49
CA TYR A 169 -0.71 13.47 -11.84
C TYR A 169 -0.21 13.18 -10.43
N TRP A 170 -1.01 12.46 -9.64
CA TRP A 170 -0.62 12.05 -8.30
C TRP A 170 -0.10 10.63 -8.34
N ALA A 171 1.08 10.38 -7.77
CA ALA A 171 1.65 9.05 -7.67
C ALA A 171 2.21 8.80 -6.28
N THR A 172 2.21 7.55 -5.84
CA THR A 172 2.90 7.11 -4.62
C THR A 172 3.76 5.90 -4.91
N VAL A 173 4.95 5.88 -4.31
CA VAL A 173 5.84 4.70 -4.26
C VAL A 173 6.34 4.54 -2.84
N GLY A 174 6.27 3.33 -2.29
CA GLY A 174 6.75 3.12 -0.93
C GLY A 174 6.70 1.69 -0.45
N SER A 175 6.73 1.55 0.88
CA SER A 175 6.77 0.25 1.54
C SER A 175 5.42 -0.16 2.14
N SER A 176 4.45 0.76 2.22
CA SER A 176 3.20 0.52 2.95
C SER A 176 2.21 -0.30 2.15
N ASN A 177 1.90 -1.53 2.62
CA ASN A 177 0.80 -2.28 2.06
C ASN A 177 -0.53 -1.65 2.50
N ILE A 178 -1.54 -1.78 1.62
CA ILE A 178 -2.93 -1.43 1.92
C ILE A 178 -3.57 -2.62 2.67
N ASP A 179 -2.97 -3.01 3.77
CA ASP A 179 -3.46 -4.10 4.62
C ASP A 179 -3.25 -3.73 6.11
N PRO A 180 -4.04 -4.30 7.02
CA PRO A 180 -3.93 -4.04 8.44
C PRO A 180 -2.78 -4.83 9.11
N PHE A 181 -2.08 -5.70 8.40
CA PHE A 181 -0.92 -6.45 8.91
C PHE A 181 0.39 -5.65 8.75
N SER A 182 0.45 -4.73 7.80
CA SER A 182 1.51 -3.74 7.62
C SER A 182 1.54 -2.75 8.81
N LEU A 183 0.39 -2.58 9.50
CA LEU A 183 0.29 -1.91 10.81
C LEU A 183 1.09 -2.59 11.91
N TRP A 184 1.55 -3.82 11.68
CA TRP A 184 2.03 -4.67 12.74
C TRP A 184 3.56 -4.72 12.87
N LEU A 185 4.32 -4.52 11.78
CA LEU A 185 5.71 -5.01 11.72
C LEU A 185 6.79 -3.98 11.36
N GLY A 186 6.47 -2.73 11.01
CA GLY A 186 7.50 -1.78 10.62
C GLY A 186 7.11 -0.31 10.69
N ARG A 187 8.12 0.54 10.81
CA ARG A 187 8.00 1.94 10.37
C ARG A 187 7.99 1.91 8.85
N GLU A 188 6.94 2.44 8.24
CA GLU A 188 6.79 2.45 6.79
C GLU A 188 7.04 3.85 6.25
N ALA A 189 7.39 3.92 4.97
CA ALA A 189 7.60 5.18 4.29
C ALA A 189 7.08 5.12 2.86
N ASN A 190 6.39 6.17 2.45
CA ASN A 190 5.96 6.39 1.09
C ASN A 190 6.44 7.76 0.61
N LEU A 191 6.79 7.83 -0.66
CA LEU A 191 6.96 9.08 -1.38
C LEU A 191 5.72 9.32 -2.22
N VAL A 192 5.07 10.43 -1.95
CA VAL A 192 3.99 10.95 -2.77
C VAL A 192 4.56 12.01 -3.69
N VAL A 193 4.31 11.89 -4.98
CA VAL A 193 4.79 12.79 -6.02
C VAL A 193 3.59 13.37 -6.74
N ARG A 194 3.54 14.69 -6.87
CA ARG A 194 2.52 15.45 -7.61
C ARG A 194 3.14 16.01 -8.87
N ASP A 195 3.28 15.17 -9.87
CA ASP A 195 3.96 15.48 -11.12
C ASP A 195 3.41 14.61 -12.25
N GLY A 196 2.96 15.25 -13.33
CA GLY A 196 2.41 14.53 -14.48
C GLY A 196 3.44 13.61 -15.15
N GLY A 197 4.69 14.06 -15.30
CA GLY A 197 5.74 13.25 -15.95
C GLY A 197 6.06 11.99 -15.16
N PHE A 198 6.27 12.12 -13.86
CA PHE A 198 6.52 10.97 -12.98
C PHE A 198 5.32 10.03 -12.90
N ALA A 199 4.11 10.58 -12.72
CA ALA A 199 2.89 9.78 -12.60
C ALA A 199 2.57 9.04 -13.90
N GLU A 200 2.73 9.66 -15.06
CA GLU A 200 2.53 9.00 -16.35
C GLU A 200 3.57 7.90 -16.61
N SER A 201 4.83 8.12 -16.21
CA SER A 201 5.86 7.07 -16.32
C SER A 201 5.52 5.83 -15.50
N LEU A 202 5.05 6.02 -14.25
CA LEU A 202 4.60 4.92 -13.42
C LEU A 202 3.33 4.26 -13.98
N ARG A 203 2.37 5.06 -14.43
CA ARG A 203 1.14 4.59 -15.08
C ARG A 203 1.44 3.71 -16.30
N ALA A 204 2.28 4.17 -17.20
CA ALA A 204 2.67 3.44 -18.40
C ALA A 204 3.32 2.09 -18.05
N SER A 205 4.19 2.06 -17.03
CA SER A 205 4.78 0.81 -16.54
C SER A 205 3.72 -0.14 -15.97
N LEU A 206 2.78 0.36 -15.16
CA LEU A 206 1.72 -0.47 -14.59
C LEU A 206 0.80 -1.05 -15.67
N LEU A 207 0.39 -0.25 -16.65
CA LEU A 207 -0.42 -0.71 -17.78
C LEU A 207 0.31 -1.73 -18.63
N HIS A 208 1.62 -1.57 -18.82
CA HIS A 208 2.46 -2.56 -19.50
C HIS A 208 2.48 -3.91 -18.76
N GLU A 209 2.61 -3.90 -17.44
CA GLU A 209 2.57 -5.13 -16.63
C GLU A 209 1.17 -5.76 -16.65
N ILE A 210 0.11 -4.95 -16.61
CA ILE A 210 -1.27 -5.42 -16.73
C ILE A 210 -1.49 -6.12 -18.06
N SER A 211 -1.05 -5.52 -19.18
CA SER A 211 -1.27 -6.08 -20.51
C SER A 211 -0.47 -7.36 -20.79
N ASN A 212 0.75 -7.47 -20.24
CA ASN A 212 1.68 -8.55 -20.61
C ASN A 212 1.76 -9.68 -19.59
N ALA A 213 1.49 -9.41 -18.31
CA ALA A 213 1.80 -10.33 -17.22
C ALA A 213 0.66 -10.56 -16.22
N ALA A 214 -0.43 -9.80 -16.34
CA ALA A 214 -1.62 -9.96 -15.51
C ALA A 214 -2.76 -10.70 -16.21
N ARG A 215 -3.71 -11.19 -15.41
CA ARG A 215 -4.95 -11.80 -15.88
C ARG A 215 -6.14 -11.04 -15.29
N PRO A 216 -7.08 -10.55 -16.11
CA PRO A 216 -8.27 -9.90 -15.61
C PRO A 216 -9.14 -10.92 -14.84
N VAL A 217 -9.74 -10.46 -13.75
CA VAL A 217 -10.71 -11.25 -12.98
C VAL A 217 -12.11 -10.92 -13.48
N GLU A 218 -12.71 -11.84 -14.23
CA GLU A 218 -14.06 -11.65 -14.73
C GLU A 218 -15.11 -11.81 -13.63
N TYR A 219 -15.98 -10.80 -13.47
CA TYR A 219 -17.01 -10.82 -12.45
C TYR A 219 -18.03 -11.96 -12.64
N SER A 220 -18.40 -12.27 -13.89
CA SER A 220 -19.29 -13.38 -14.25
C SER A 220 -18.73 -14.71 -13.73
N ALA A 221 -17.47 -15.01 -14.01
CA ALA A 221 -16.76 -16.20 -13.53
C ALA A 221 -16.58 -16.20 -12.00
N TRP A 222 -16.38 -15.01 -11.41
CA TRP A 222 -16.26 -14.85 -9.96
C TRP A 222 -17.57 -15.13 -9.21
N ARG A 223 -18.73 -14.84 -9.80
CA ARG A 223 -20.03 -15.09 -9.15
C ARG A 223 -20.41 -16.57 -9.10
N VAL A 224 -19.91 -17.42 -9.99
CA VAL A 224 -20.32 -18.84 -10.08
C VAL A 224 -19.58 -19.74 -9.06
N GLN A 225 -18.85 -19.15 -8.11
CA GLN A 225 -18.05 -19.89 -7.14
C GLN A 225 -18.91 -20.67 -6.13
N SER A 226 -18.43 -21.85 -5.73
CA SER A 226 -19.09 -22.72 -4.76
C SER A 226 -19.32 -22.04 -3.41
N LEU A 227 -20.43 -22.39 -2.74
CA LEU A 227 -20.78 -21.84 -1.43
C LEU A 227 -19.69 -22.10 -0.38
N TRP A 228 -19.04 -23.27 -0.44
CA TRP A 228 -17.91 -23.61 0.43
C TRP A 228 -16.71 -22.68 0.22
N LYS A 229 -16.38 -22.35 -1.03
CA LYS A 229 -15.31 -21.38 -1.31
C LYS A 229 -15.68 -20.03 -0.73
N ARG A 230 -16.90 -19.53 -0.96
CA ARG A 230 -17.38 -18.26 -0.40
C ARG A 230 -17.30 -18.23 1.13
N LEU A 231 -17.68 -19.33 1.79
CA LEU A 231 -17.55 -19.47 3.24
C LEU A 231 -16.08 -19.40 3.67
N LEU A 232 -15.18 -20.15 3.03
CA LEU A 232 -13.75 -20.12 3.31
C LEU A 232 -13.14 -18.72 3.17
N LEU A 233 -13.53 -17.98 2.11
CA LEU A 233 -13.06 -16.61 1.90
C LEU A 233 -13.52 -15.69 3.03
N ARG A 234 -14.82 -15.74 3.38
CA ARG A 234 -15.40 -14.92 4.45
C ARG A 234 -14.81 -15.24 5.82
N THR A 235 -14.60 -16.51 6.14
CA THR A 235 -13.97 -16.91 7.41
C THR A 235 -12.51 -16.50 7.44
N SER A 236 -11.77 -16.64 6.34
CA SER A 236 -10.39 -16.14 6.24
C SER A 236 -10.31 -14.63 6.46
N TYR A 237 -11.22 -13.86 5.87
CA TYR A 237 -11.35 -12.42 6.09
C TYR A 237 -11.68 -12.08 7.55
N PHE A 238 -12.64 -12.78 8.15
CA PHE A 238 -13.02 -12.57 9.54
C PHE A 238 -11.86 -12.88 10.49
N ILE A 239 -11.17 -14.01 10.31
CA ILE A 239 -9.98 -14.37 11.10
C ILE A 239 -8.89 -13.32 10.93
N ALA A 240 -8.60 -12.89 9.70
CA ALA A 240 -7.63 -11.83 9.44
C ALA A 240 -7.98 -10.54 10.19
N ARG A 241 -9.25 -10.13 10.16
CA ARG A 241 -9.75 -8.94 10.88
C ARG A 241 -9.71 -9.12 12.40
N LEU A 242 -10.09 -10.28 12.92
CA LEU A 242 -10.08 -10.57 14.34
C LEU A 242 -8.65 -10.55 14.90
N LEU A 243 -7.69 -11.18 14.19
CA LEU A 243 -6.28 -11.09 14.54
C LEU A 243 -5.81 -9.63 14.55
N THR A 244 -6.21 -8.81 13.58
CA THR A 244 -5.84 -7.38 13.60
C THR A 244 -6.53 -6.60 14.72
N GLY A 245 -7.78 -6.92 15.05
CA GLY A 245 -8.60 -6.22 16.04
C GLY A 245 -8.23 -6.53 17.48
N VAL A 246 -8.12 -7.82 17.84
CA VAL A 246 -7.70 -8.28 19.18
C VAL A 246 -6.32 -7.73 19.53
N ILE A 247 -5.44 -7.68 18.54
CA ILE A 247 -4.07 -7.27 18.75
C ILE A 247 -3.91 -5.74 18.66
N GLY A 248 -4.78 -5.06 17.92
CA GLY A 248 -4.95 -3.60 17.99
C GLY A 248 -5.41 -3.15 19.38
N TYR A 249 -6.41 -3.84 19.94
CA TYR A 249 -6.94 -3.59 21.29
C TYR A 249 -5.89 -3.84 22.38
N ALA A 250 -5.03 -4.86 22.22
CA ALA A 250 -3.94 -5.15 23.14
C ALA A 250 -2.80 -4.09 23.16
N ARG A 251 -2.77 -3.14 22.21
CA ARG A 251 -1.77 -2.05 22.13
C ARG A 251 -2.38 -0.65 22.06
N GLY A 252 -3.69 -0.54 22.12
CA GLY A 252 -4.46 0.69 22.06
C GLY A 252 -5.90 0.37 22.43
N GLY A 253 -6.16 0.36 23.73
CA GLY A 253 -7.51 0.61 24.20
C GLY A 253 -7.96 1.97 23.67
N ASP A 254 -9.25 2.05 23.37
CA ASP A 254 -10.01 3.21 22.89
C ASP A 254 -9.98 3.38 21.36
N ASP A 255 -10.92 2.73 20.67
CA ASP A 255 -12.18 3.41 20.33
C ASP A 255 -13.10 2.58 19.41
N VAL A 256 -14.39 2.61 19.80
CA VAL A 256 -15.60 2.33 19.00
C VAL A 256 -15.79 3.40 17.94
#